data_AF-A0A388MCK0-F1
#
_entry.id   AF-A0A388MCK0-F1
#
_cell.length_a   1.000
_cell.length_b   1.000
_cell.length_c   1.000
_cell.angle_alpha   90.00
_cell.angle_beta   90.00
_cell.angle_gamma   90.00
#
_symmetry.space_group_name_H-M   'P 1'
#
loop_
_entity.id
_entity.type
_entity.pdbx_description
1 polymer ?
#
loop_
_entity_poly.entity_id
_entity_poly.type
_entity_poly.pdbx_seq_one_letter_code
_entity_poly.pdbx_strand_id
1 'polypeptide(L)'
;MTENLLTQMTIRDELAMKEKVFIDLWGAKSEFHESLVNIPVYEQVESEPENEDDEFPLTEEERLFHHATLAESRAQLATQMAQEKTGEVNKFFQSAFLPLAPSQWIESEASRLNDKVWDLETFNHLAPISINAYRFLASLTDQEMELCEEKALTENIELVKGPYPLTVGAMKLPKVGHFDPLKCSVSTSQLAIRGFCQLKGQEALSELKKIWNVGRPYLKCRCVEMGLTDCKTNITWFDQVLWYLLANLEYLFPPAPSLRARKRAMRNFMKTTWRVPILTSVVFAEMRHIMQKMAKSVLDNPARRQETILDDQAIMTRKFPRKMTALILPYKYIRSPKKRQQVCNDDQRRTKRKDNTILSYYVRPEVAANKANNASASQTPESDAEPSPIPACNLPLECTPQSTITTQVETTSSTVSRPIRRSPRTQTIKSLFGK
;
A
#
# COMPACT_ATOMS: atom_id res chain seq x y z
N MET A 1 6.01 -1.77 -27.56
CA MET A 1 5.47 -2.42 -26.34
C MET A 1 6.58 -3.07 -25.51
N THR A 2 7.58 -3.67 -26.16
CA THR A 2 8.76 -4.33 -25.56
C THR A 2 9.68 -3.40 -24.75
N GLU A 3 9.97 -2.18 -25.21
CA GLU A 3 10.81 -1.22 -24.48
C GLU A 3 10.27 -0.89 -23.09
N ASN A 4 8.94 -0.77 -22.95
CA ASN A 4 8.28 -0.48 -21.67
C ASN A 4 8.46 -1.64 -20.67
N LEU A 5 8.43 -2.89 -21.16
CA LEU A 5 8.63 -4.08 -20.31
C LEU A 5 10.05 -4.09 -19.71
N LEU A 6 11.07 -3.78 -20.53
CA LEU A 6 12.45 -3.75 -20.07
C LEU A 6 12.66 -2.66 -19.01
N THR A 7 12.15 -1.44 -19.24
CA THR A 7 12.19 -0.36 -18.24
C THR A 7 11.49 -0.76 -16.94
N GLN A 8 10.34 -1.43 -17.01
CA GLN A 8 9.62 -1.90 -15.83
C GLN A 8 10.40 -2.95 -15.02
N MET A 9 11.09 -3.87 -15.69
CA MET A 9 11.95 -4.87 -15.04
C MET A 9 13.14 -4.20 -14.35
N THR A 10 13.80 -3.25 -15.03
CA THR A 10 14.91 -2.48 -14.45
C THR A 10 14.48 -1.77 -13.17
N ILE A 11 13.28 -1.18 -13.13
CA ILE A 11 12.77 -0.51 -11.93
C ILE A 11 12.59 -1.48 -10.76
N ARG A 12 12.07 -2.69 -11.00
CA ARG A 12 11.89 -3.70 -9.95
C ARG A 12 13.23 -4.18 -9.40
N ASP A 13 14.18 -4.50 -10.28
CA ASP A 13 15.52 -4.93 -9.89
C ASP A 13 16.27 -3.81 -9.14
N GLU A 14 16.16 -2.54 -9.60
CA GLU A 14 16.74 -1.38 -8.92
C GLU A 14 16.15 -1.18 -7.52
N LEU A 15 14.83 -1.30 -7.37
CA LEU A 15 14.17 -1.20 -6.07
C LEU A 15 14.59 -2.33 -5.13
N ALA A 16 14.69 -3.56 -5.63
CA ALA A 16 15.13 -4.71 -4.84
C ALA A 16 16.58 -4.54 -4.35
N MET A 17 17.48 -4.02 -5.20
CA MET A 17 18.86 -3.68 -4.79
C MET A 17 18.90 -2.57 -3.74
N LYS A 18 18.04 -1.55 -3.85
CA LYS A 18 17.90 -0.50 -2.84
C LYS A 18 17.33 -1.05 -1.52
N GLU A 19 16.39 -1.98 -1.57
CA GLU A 19 15.83 -2.65 -0.39
C GLU A 19 16.87 -3.47 0.37
N LYS A 20 17.77 -4.14 -0.37
CA LYS A 20 18.89 -4.88 0.21
C LYS A 20 19.74 -4.01 1.15
N VAL A 21 20.00 -2.76 0.78
CA VAL A 21 20.74 -1.80 1.63
C VAL A 21 20.05 -1.64 3.00
N PHE A 22 18.73 -1.52 3.03
CA PHE A 22 17.99 -1.41 4.29
C PHE A 22 17.97 -2.72 5.07
N ILE A 23 17.87 -3.86 4.40
CA ILE A 23 17.92 -5.18 5.04
C ILE A 23 19.26 -5.40 5.71
N ASP A 24 20.36 -5.12 5.02
CA ASP A 24 21.72 -5.22 5.55
C ASP A 24 21.95 -4.25 6.72
N LEU A 25 21.43 -3.02 6.59
CA LEU A 25 21.49 -2.00 7.63
C LEU A 25 20.74 -2.42 8.90
N TRP A 26 19.59 -3.08 8.74
CA TRP A 26 18.78 -3.60 9.84
C TRP A 26 19.24 -4.97 10.34
N GLY A 27 20.20 -5.62 9.67
CA GLY A 27 20.53 -7.01 9.91
C GLY A 27 19.31 -7.93 9.84
N ALA A 28 18.33 -7.58 9.00
CA ALA A 28 17.15 -8.40 8.75
C ALA A 28 17.56 -9.59 7.87
N LYS A 29 16.83 -10.70 7.97
CA LYS A 29 17.01 -11.86 7.09
C LYS A 29 15.96 -11.82 6.01
N SER A 30 16.36 -12.04 4.77
CA SER A 30 15.45 -12.14 3.63
C SER A 30 16.08 -12.99 2.55
N GLU A 31 15.55 -14.21 2.37
CA GLU A 31 16.03 -15.18 1.37
C GLU A 31 16.04 -14.56 -0.04
N PHE A 32 15.01 -13.79 -0.38
CA PHE A 32 14.92 -13.05 -1.63
C PHE A 32 16.13 -12.12 -1.82
N HIS A 33 16.45 -11.28 -0.83
CA HIS A 33 17.54 -10.30 -0.96
C HIS A 33 18.94 -10.91 -0.78
N GLU A 34 19.05 -12.05 -0.09
CA GLU A 34 20.28 -12.82 -0.02
C GLU A 34 20.67 -13.32 -1.41
N SER A 35 19.70 -13.80 -2.20
CA SER A 35 19.92 -14.26 -3.59
C SER A 35 20.27 -13.14 -4.58
N LEU A 36 19.95 -11.88 -4.26
CA LEU A 36 20.38 -10.70 -5.03
C LEU A 36 21.89 -10.42 -4.83
N VAL A 37 22.73 -11.44 -4.67
CA VAL A 37 24.18 -11.28 -4.76
C VAL A 37 24.45 -10.59 -6.09
N ASN A 38 25.26 -9.52 -6.07
CA ASN A 38 25.73 -8.84 -7.28
C ASN A 38 26.06 -9.91 -8.30
N ILE A 39 25.16 -10.16 -9.24
CA ILE A 39 25.55 -10.70 -10.53
C ILE A 39 26.54 -9.62 -10.92
N PRO A 40 27.87 -9.90 -10.94
CA PRO A 40 28.77 -8.96 -11.54
C PRO A 40 28.08 -8.63 -12.84
N VAL A 41 27.83 -7.35 -13.06
CA VAL A 41 27.56 -6.88 -14.40
C VAL A 41 28.84 -7.29 -15.10
N TYR A 42 28.91 -8.56 -15.55
CA TYR A 42 29.61 -8.95 -16.73
C TYR A 42 29.14 -7.86 -17.63
N GLU A 43 30.07 -6.94 -17.88
CA GLU A 43 30.00 -5.98 -18.96
C GLU A 43 29.13 -6.68 -19.96
N GLN A 44 27.96 -6.07 -20.25
CA GLN A 44 27.32 -6.36 -21.51
C GLN A 44 28.50 -6.52 -22.43
N VAL A 45 28.71 -7.75 -22.90
CA VAL A 45 29.69 -7.99 -23.93
C VAL A 45 29.08 -7.11 -25.01
N GLU A 46 29.49 -5.84 -25.02
CA GLU A 46 29.64 -5.02 -26.19
C GLU A 46 30.31 -6.02 -27.06
N SER A 47 29.45 -6.67 -27.87
CA SER A 47 29.81 -7.60 -28.91
C SER A 47 31.13 -7.07 -29.39
N GLU A 48 32.20 -7.84 -29.10
CA GLU A 48 33.56 -7.44 -29.43
C GLU A 48 33.47 -6.75 -30.78
N PRO A 49 33.99 -5.52 -30.92
CA PRO A 49 33.81 -4.73 -32.14
C PRO A 49 34.03 -5.71 -33.28
N GLU A 50 32.96 -6.00 -34.04
CA GLU A 50 32.97 -7.02 -35.07
C GLU A 50 34.25 -6.73 -35.85
N ASN A 51 35.24 -7.62 -35.69
CA ASN A 51 36.49 -7.45 -36.40
C ASN A 51 36.09 -7.31 -37.86
N GLU A 52 36.50 -6.20 -38.47
CA GLU A 52 36.11 -5.69 -39.80
C GLU A 52 36.53 -6.62 -40.96
N ASP A 53 36.55 -7.93 -40.74
CA ASP A 53 37.06 -8.95 -41.66
C ASP A 53 35.94 -9.75 -42.36
N ASP A 54 34.66 -9.51 -42.07
CA ASP A 54 33.55 -10.06 -42.88
C ASP A 54 33.31 -9.19 -44.12
N GLU A 55 33.95 -9.63 -45.21
CA GLU A 55 34.21 -9.03 -46.54
C GLU A 55 32.97 -8.59 -47.36
N PHE A 56 31.77 -8.54 -46.79
CA PHE A 56 30.55 -8.19 -47.53
C PHE A 56 29.77 -7.04 -46.89
N PRO A 57 29.73 -5.84 -47.52
CA PRO A 57 28.91 -4.74 -47.03
C PRO A 57 27.43 -5.14 -47.11
N LEU A 58 26.82 -5.34 -45.94
CA LEU A 58 25.37 -5.54 -45.81
C LEU A 58 24.63 -4.37 -46.46
N THR A 59 23.64 -4.69 -47.28
CA THR A 59 22.71 -3.70 -47.81
C THR A 59 21.93 -3.05 -46.66
N GLU A 60 21.36 -1.86 -46.91
CA GLU A 60 20.57 -1.16 -45.91
C GLU A 60 19.38 -2.00 -45.40
N GLU A 61 18.77 -2.78 -46.29
CA GLU A 61 17.67 -3.68 -45.98
C GLU A 61 18.09 -4.83 -45.05
N GLU A 62 19.25 -5.43 -45.30
CA GLU A 62 19.80 -6.50 -44.45
C GLU A 62 20.24 -5.98 -43.08
N ARG A 63 20.78 -4.75 -43.01
CA ARG A 63 21.14 -4.11 -41.73
C ARG A 63 19.91 -3.86 -40.86
N LEU A 64 18.81 -3.39 -41.47
CA LEU A 64 17.54 -3.21 -40.77
C LEU A 64 16.95 -4.54 -40.30
N PHE A 65 17.02 -5.57 -41.14
CA PHE A 65 16.56 -6.92 -40.79
C PHE A 65 17.38 -7.53 -39.64
N HIS A 66 18.70 -7.41 -39.68
CA HIS A 66 19.59 -7.88 -38.61
C HIS A 66 19.31 -7.16 -37.29
N HIS A 67 19.16 -5.84 -37.32
CA HIS A 67 18.82 -5.06 -36.13
C HIS A 67 17.44 -5.44 -35.57
N ALA A 68 16.45 -5.68 -36.44
CA ALA A 68 15.13 -6.16 -36.04
C ALA A 68 15.19 -7.55 -35.40
N THR A 69 15.97 -8.48 -35.97
CA THR A 69 16.14 -9.85 -35.46
C THR A 69 16.85 -9.87 -34.10
N LEU A 70 17.90 -9.06 -33.92
CA LEU A 70 18.56 -8.90 -32.62
C LEU A 70 17.62 -8.27 -31.58
N ALA A 71 16.83 -7.27 -31.97
CA ALA A 71 15.85 -6.66 -31.07
C ALA A 71 14.76 -7.66 -30.65
N GLU A 72 14.29 -8.50 -31.57
CA GLU A 72 13.32 -9.57 -31.27
C GLU A 72 13.91 -10.65 -30.36
N SER A 73 15.11 -11.15 -30.66
CA SER A 73 15.82 -12.13 -29.82
C SER A 73 16.04 -11.61 -28.40
N ARG A 74 16.48 -10.35 -28.26
CA ARG A 74 16.62 -9.68 -26.95
C ARG A 74 15.27 -9.56 -26.23
N ALA A 75 14.19 -9.26 -26.94
CA ALA A 75 12.85 -9.19 -26.35
C ALA A 75 12.33 -10.56 -25.90
N GLN A 76 12.58 -11.61 -26.66
CA GLN A 76 12.22 -12.99 -26.30
C GLN A 76 13.00 -13.46 -25.07
N LEU A 77 14.31 -13.23 -25.02
CA LEU A 77 15.15 -13.54 -23.86
C LEU A 77 14.66 -12.80 -22.61
N ALA A 78 14.39 -11.49 -22.72
CA ALA A 78 13.85 -10.70 -21.61
C ALA A 78 12.50 -11.25 -21.10
N THR A 79 11.64 -11.71 -22.01
CA THR A 79 10.35 -12.32 -21.67
C THR A 79 10.52 -13.65 -20.93
N GLN A 80 11.43 -14.52 -21.39
CA GLN A 80 11.74 -15.78 -20.71
C GLN A 80 12.31 -15.55 -19.31
N MET A 81 13.29 -14.65 -19.17
CA MET A 81 13.84 -14.30 -17.86
C MET A 81 12.79 -13.70 -16.93
N ALA A 82 11.84 -12.91 -17.45
CA ALA A 82 10.72 -12.40 -16.66
C ALA A 82 9.80 -13.52 -16.18
N GLN A 83 9.51 -14.50 -17.02
CA GLN A 83 8.68 -15.66 -16.68
C GLN A 83 9.38 -16.56 -15.64
N GLU A 84 10.67 -16.82 -15.79
CA GLU A 84 11.46 -17.57 -14.80
C GLU A 84 11.51 -16.85 -13.44
N LYS A 85 11.77 -15.54 -13.44
CA LYS A 85 11.76 -14.72 -12.20
C LYS A 85 10.38 -14.66 -11.53
N THR A 86 9.29 -14.72 -12.30
CA THR A 86 7.92 -14.69 -11.76
C THR A 86 7.37 -16.07 -11.37
N GLY A 87 8.05 -17.15 -11.77
CA GLY A 87 7.53 -18.52 -11.73
C GLY A 87 7.32 -19.15 -10.36
N GLU A 88 8.07 -18.78 -9.31
CA GLU A 88 8.01 -19.55 -8.04
C GLU A 88 8.10 -18.73 -6.76
N VAL A 89 8.35 -17.42 -6.83
CA VAL A 89 8.41 -16.61 -5.61
C VAL A 89 7.01 -16.22 -5.20
N ASN A 90 6.43 -17.02 -4.31
CA ASN A 90 5.12 -16.76 -3.72
C ASN A 90 5.02 -15.28 -3.28
N LYS A 91 3.96 -14.58 -3.72
CA LYS A 91 3.69 -13.13 -3.50
C LYS A 91 3.85 -12.70 -2.03
N PHE A 92 3.70 -13.63 -1.08
CA PHE A 92 3.91 -13.38 0.34
C PHE A 92 5.39 -13.27 0.76
N PHE A 93 6.32 -13.82 -0.02
CA PHE A 93 7.77 -13.77 0.21
C PHE A 93 8.44 -12.57 -0.45
N GLN A 94 7.89 -12.05 -1.56
CA GLN A 94 8.37 -10.82 -2.17
C GLN A 94 8.26 -9.69 -1.16
N SER A 95 9.42 -9.16 -0.81
CA SER A 95 9.60 -8.27 0.32
C SER A 95 9.73 -6.83 -0.12
N ALA A 96 9.06 -6.47 -1.21
CA ALA A 96 9.00 -5.09 -1.66
C ALA A 96 8.37 -4.22 -0.56
N PHE A 97 9.11 -3.22 -0.09
CA PHE A 97 8.68 -2.28 0.93
C PHE A 97 9.10 -0.84 0.67
N LEU A 98 10.09 -0.62 -0.18
CA LEU A 98 10.67 0.70 -0.33
C LEU A 98 9.77 1.57 -1.20
N PRO A 99 9.31 2.73 -0.70
CA PRO A 99 8.33 3.52 -1.42
C PRO A 99 8.98 4.49 -2.41
N LEU A 100 9.93 4.01 -3.21
CA LEU A 100 10.69 4.83 -4.16
C LEU A 100 10.35 4.58 -5.62
N ALA A 101 9.35 3.71 -5.88
CA ALA A 101 8.87 3.48 -7.24
C ALA A 101 8.36 4.79 -7.88
N PRO A 102 8.74 5.09 -9.13
CA PRO A 102 8.21 6.24 -9.86
C PRO A 102 6.68 6.15 -10.02
N SER A 103 5.98 7.28 -9.89
CA SER A 103 4.51 7.30 -10.03
C SER A 103 4.02 6.79 -11.39
N GLN A 104 4.77 7.07 -12.47
CA GLN A 104 4.45 6.59 -13.82
C GLN A 104 4.50 5.07 -13.93
N TRP A 105 5.49 4.44 -13.26
CA TRP A 105 5.58 2.99 -13.19
C TRP A 105 4.41 2.40 -12.41
N ILE A 106 4.05 3.02 -11.26
CA ILE A 106 2.90 2.59 -10.46
C ILE A 106 1.60 2.71 -11.27
N GLU A 107 1.43 3.78 -12.05
CA GLU A 107 0.27 3.99 -12.93
C GLU A 107 0.18 2.93 -14.03
N SER A 108 1.29 2.62 -14.70
CA SER A 108 1.37 1.56 -15.70
C SER A 108 1.01 0.19 -15.12
N GLU A 109 1.58 -0.14 -13.95
CA GLU A 109 1.32 -1.41 -13.27
C GLU A 109 -0.12 -1.49 -12.73
N ALA A 110 -0.64 -0.40 -12.20
CA ALA A 110 -2.04 -0.32 -11.77
C ALA A 110 -2.99 -0.52 -12.95
N SER A 111 -2.71 0.10 -14.10
CA SER A 111 -3.50 -0.06 -15.33
C SER A 111 -3.55 -1.51 -15.78
N ARG A 112 -2.41 -2.23 -15.73
CA ARG A 112 -2.32 -3.67 -16.01
C ARG A 112 -3.15 -4.52 -15.04
N LEU A 113 -3.37 -4.02 -13.83
CA LEU A 113 -4.16 -4.65 -12.77
C LEU A 113 -5.58 -4.07 -12.63
N ASN A 114 -6.14 -3.51 -13.71
CA ASN A 114 -7.48 -2.90 -13.71
C ASN A 114 -7.66 -1.84 -12.62
N ASP A 115 -6.65 -0.98 -12.46
CA ASP A 115 -6.58 0.09 -11.47
C ASP A 115 -6.55 -0.35 -10.00
N LYS A 116 -6.38 -1.65 -9.73
CA LYS A 116 -6.30 -2.19 -8.37
C LYS A 116 -4.88 -2.09 -7.83
N VAL A 117 -4.49 -0.90 -7.40
CA VAL A 117 -3.15 -0.64 -6.82
C VAL A 117 -2.85 -1.54 -5.61
N TRP A 118 -3.87 -2.00 -4.88
CA TRP A 118 -3.70 -2.94 -3.76
C TRP A 118 -3.34 -4.37 -4.21
N ASP A 119 -3.44 -4.69 -5.50
CA ASP A 119 -3.02 -5.98 -6.06
C ASP A 119 -1.54 -5.99 -6.46
N LEU A 120 -0.83 -4.86 -6.36
CA LEU A 120 0.63 -4.82 -6.50
C LEU A 120 1.32 -5.71 -5.46
N GLU A 121 2.58 -6.05 -5.74
CA GLU A 121 3.42 -6.90 -4.89
C GLU A 121 3.68 -6.29 -3.50
N THR A 122 3.56 -4.96 -3.38
CA THR A 122 3.69 -4.26 -2.10
C THR A 122 2.54 -3.31 -1.83
N PHE A 123 2.16 -3.24 -0.56
CA PHE A 123 1.19 -2.29 -0.06
C PHE A 123 1.80 -0.91 0.22
N ASN A 124 3.11 -0.72 0.02
CA ASN A 124 3.82 0.53 0.37
C ASN A 124 3.78 1.60 -0.72
N HIS A 125 3.48 1.21 -1.96
CA HIS A 125 3.28 2.15 -3.06
C HIS A 125 2.03 3.00 -2.82
N LEU A 126 2.19 4.31 -3.03
CA LEU A 126 1.08 5.25 -3.10
C LEU A 126 0.36 5.07 -4.43
N ALA A 127 -0.96 5.31 -4.43
CA ALA A 127 -1.62 5.60 -5.68
C ALA A 127 -0.94 6.80 -6.38
N PRO A 128 -0.92 6.84 -7.72
CA PRO A 128 -0.27 7.90 -8.49
C PRO A 128 -1.11 9.20 -8.50
N ILE A 129 -1.48 9.68 -7.32
CA ILE A 129 -2.23 10.92 -7.09
C ILE A 129 -1.28 11.92 -6.44
N SER A 130 -0.88 12.94 -7.19
CA SER A 130 -0.01 14.00 -6.68
C SER A 130 -0.75 14.93 -5.71
N ILE A 131 0.02 15.65 -4.88
CA ILE A 131 -0.50 16.67 -3.97
C ILE A 131 -1.27 17.75 -4.75
N ASN A 132 -0.76 18.15 -5.92
CA ASN A 132 -1.45 19.07 -6.82
C ASN A 132 -2.75 18.50 -7.40
N ALA A 133 -2.80 17.19 -7.67
CA ALA A 133 -4.04 16.54 -8.09
C ALA A 133 -5.09 16.58 -6.97
N TYR A 134 -4.71 16.28 -5.72
CA TYR A 134 -5.62 16.47 -4.56
C TYR A 134 -6.09 17.93 -4.44
N ARG A 135 -5.17 18.89 -4.56
CA ARG A 135 -5.45 20.33 -4.56
C ARG A 135 -6.51 20.70 -5.59
N PHE A 136 -6.32 20.25 -6.83
CA PHE A 136 -7.22 20.53 -7.93
C PHE A 136 -8.59 19.85 -7.77
N LEU A 137 -8.60 18.55 -7.46
CA LEU A 137 -9.80 17.72 -7.39
C LEU A 137 -10.74 18.16 -6.27
N ALA A 138 -10.19 18.49 -5.09
CA ALA A 138 -10.96 18.91 -3.93
C ALA A 138 -11.01 20.44 -3.74
N SER A 139 -10.43 21.23 -4.66
CA SER A 139 -10.34 22.69 -4.56
C SER A 139 -9.81 23.15 -3.20
N LEU A 140 -8.68 22.58 -2.79
CA LEU A 140 -8.01 22.95 -1.54
C LEU A 140 -7.48 24.39 -1.63
N THR A 141 -7.70 25.16 -0.57
CA THR A 141 -7.12 26.51 -0.42
C THR A 141 -5.67 26.43 0.02
N ASP A 142 -4.87 27.49 -0.19
CA ASP A 142 -3.49 27.56 0.28
C ASP A 142 -3.38 27.38 1.80
N GLN A 143 -4.29 27.97 2.57
CA GLN A 143 -4.36 27.80 4.03
C GLN A 143 -4.55 26.34 4.44
N GLU A 144 -5.38 25.59 3.71
CA GLU A 144 -5.57 24.16 3.97
C GLU A 144 -4.34 23.34 3.58
N MET A 145 -3.62 23.73 2.53
CA MET A 145 -2.35 23.10 2.15
C MET A 145 -1.27 23.32 3.20
N GLU A 146 -1.07 24.57 3.64
CA GLU A 146 -0.14 24.95 4.72
C GLU A 146 -0.47 24.21 6.03
N LEU A 147 -1.75 24.11 6.38
CA LEU A 147 -2.19 23.34 7.53
C LEU A 147 -1.85 21.84 7.40
N CYS A 148 -1.98 21.26 6.20
CA CYS A 148 -1.62 19.87 5.97
C CYS A 148 -0.10 19.65 6.11
N GLU A 149 0.71 20.57 5.60
CA GLU A 149 2.17 20.56 5.74
C GLU A 149 2.60 20.66 7.22
N GLU A 150 2.05 21.63 7.97
CA GLU A 150 2.32 21.81 9.40
C GLU A 150 1.93 20.55 10.20
N LYS A 151 0.78 19.92 9.87
CA LYS A 151 0.36 18.65 10.47
C LYS A 151 1.30 17.50 10.16
N ALA A 152 1.80 17.41 8.92
CA ALA A 152 2.77 16.40 8.52
C ALA A 152 4.07 16.53 9.33
N LEU A 153 4.53 17.76 9.61
CA LEU A 153 5.74 18.03 10.40
C LEU A 153 5.56 17.76 11.91
N THR A 154 4.36 17.95 12.45
CA THR A 154 4.08 17.86 13.91
C THR A 154 3.70 16.47 14.41
N GLU A 155 3.74 15.44 13.56
CA GLU A 155 3.32 14.07 13.89
C GLU A 155 1.81 13.97 14.22
N ASN A 156 1.02 14.95 13.78
CA ASN A 156 -0.40 14.98 14.07
C ASN A 156 -1.14 14.05 13.11
N ILE A 157 -1.29 12.79 13.53
CA ILE A 157 -2.05 11.76 12.82
C ILE A 157 -3.56 11.83 13.09
N GLU A 158 -4.07 12.91 13.70
CA GLU A 158 -5.51 13.10 13.86
C GLU A 158 -6.13 13.55 12.53
N LEU A 159 -7.35 13.06 12.27
CA LEU A 159 -8.13 13.46 11.10
C LEU A 159 -8.23 14.99 11.04
N VAL A 160 -7.95 15.55 9.87
CA VAL A 160 -8.10 16.99 9.65
C VAL A 160 -9.60 17.28 9.62
N LYS A 161 -10.07 18.09 10.57
CA LYS A 161 -11.49 18.45 10.65
C LYS A 161 -11.85 19.28 9.41
N GLY A 162 -12.76 18.76 8.60
CA GLY A 162 -13.41 19.52 7.54
C GLY A 162 -14.68 20.20 8.04
N PRO A 163 -15.43 20.88 7.16
CA PRO A 163 -16.70 21.49 7.50
C PRO A 163 -17.81 20.46 7.77
N TYR A 164 -17.59 19.19 7.41
CA TYR A 164 -18.55 18.10 7.61
C TYR A 164 -18.22 17.27 8.85
N PRO A 165 -19.25 16.75 9.56
CA PRO A 165 -19.05 15.88 10.72
C PRO A 165 -18.22 14.63 10.38
N LEU A 166 -17.34 14.24 11.31
CA LEU A 166 -16.51 13.02 11.22
C LEU A 166 -17.30 11.73 11.54
N THR A 167 -18.58 11.67 11.18
CA THR A 167 -19.40 10.48 11.42
C THR A 167 -19.37 9.56 10.21
N VAL A 168 -19.50 8.25 10.46
CA VAL A 168 -19.51 7.23 9.39
C VAL A 168 -20.65 7.49 8.40
N GLY A 169 -21.82 7.89 8.91
CA GLY A 169 -22.98 8.25 8.08
C GLY A 169 -22.74 9.50 7.22
N ALA A 170 -21.97 10.47 7.70
CA ALA A 170 -21.67 11.69 6.96
C ALA A 170 -20.65 11.46 5.84
N MET A 171 -19.61 10.65 6.06
CA MET A 171 -18.55 10.42 5.05
C MET A 171 -18.99 9.53 3.88
N LYS A 172 -20.05 8.72 4.04
CA LYS A 172 -20.59 7.84 2.98
C LYS A 172 -19.49 7.06 2.23
N LEU A 173 -18.55 6.48 2.98
CA LEU A 173 -17.44 5.70 2.40
C LEU A 173 -17.98 4.43 1.75
N PRO A 174 -17.38 3.99 0.62
CA PRO A 174 -17.90 2.87 -0.13
C PRO A 174 -17.59 1.57 0.63
N LYS A 175 -18.43 0.56 0.44
CA LYS A 175 -18.14 -0.80 0.92
C LYS A 175 -17.12 -1.42 -0.03
N VAL A 176 -15.91 -1.68 0.46
CA VAL A 176 -14.82 -2.22 -0.37
C VAL A 176 -15.21 -3.56 -1.02
N GLY A 177 -15.99 -4.39 -0.31
CA GLY A 177 -16.49 -5.66 -0.84
C GLY A 177 -17.35 -5.56 -2.11
N HIS A 178 -17.81 -4.36 -2.51
CA HIS A 178 -18.57 -4.19 -3.75
C HIS A 178 -17.69 -4.22 -5.01
N PHE A 179 -16.39 -3.98 -4.89
CA PHE A 179 -15.44 -3.98 -6.02
C PHE A 179 -14.20 -4.85 -5.77
N ASP A 180 -14.05 -5.40 -4.56
CA ASP A 180 -13.08 -6.43 -4.22
C ASP A 180 -13.78 -7.56 -3.44
N PRO A 181 -14.07 -8.70 -4.09
CA PRO A 181 -14.75 -9.83 -3.46
C PRO A 181 -14.02 -10.43 -2.24
N LEU A 182 -12.72 -10.18 -2.09
CA LEU A 182 -11.93 -10.63 -0.93
C LEU A 182 -12.12 -9.75 0.30
N LYS A 183 -12.90 -8.68 0.19
CA LYS A 183 -13.14 -7.68 1.23
C LYS A 183 -14.57 -7.75 1.73
N CYS A 184 -14.79 -7.13 2.89
CA CYS A 184 -16.10 -7.14 3.53
C CYS A 184 -17.14 -6.38 2.68
N SER A 185 -18.21 -7.06 2.31
CA SER A 185 -19.42 -6.48 1.68
C SER A 185 -20.55 -6.21 2.67
N VAL A 186 -20.44 -6.73 3.90
CA VAL A 186 -21.50 -6.68 4.91
C VAL A 186 -21.67 -5.28 5.48
N SER A 187 -20.60 -4.70 6.03
CA SER A 187 -20.65 -3.43 6.77
C SER A 187 -20.09 -2.26 5.98
N THR A 188 -20.56 -1.04 6.27
CA THR A 188 -19.96 0.20 5.74
C THR A 188 -18.53 0.34 6.23
N SER A 189 -17.66 0.94 5.42
CA SER A 189 -16.29 1.21 5.81
C SER A 189 -16.18 2.44 6.71
N GLN A 190 -15.22 2.38 7.64
CA GLN A 190 -14.78 3.49 8.45
C GLN A 190 -13.38 3.93 8.01
N LEU A 191 -13.14 5.23 7.97
CA LEU A 191 -11.81 5.79 7.78
C LEU A 191 -11.01 5.70 9.09
N ALA A 192 -9.82 5.14 9.01
CA ALA A 192 -8.85 5.11 10.09
C ALA A 192 -7.49 5.56 9.58
N ILE A 193 -6.62 5.98 10.50
CA ILE A 193 -5.23 6.37 10.19
C ILE A 193 -4.29 5.36 10.81
N ARG A 194 -3.29 4.94 10.05
CA ARG A 194 -2.27 4.02 10.57
C ARG A 194 -1.38 4.74 11.58
N GLY A 195 -1.51 4.37 12.85
CA GLY A 195 -0.66 4.93 13.91
C GLY A 195 0.78 4.42 13.85
N PHE A 196 1.62 5.04 14.68
CA PHE A 196 2.97 4.57 14.96
C PHE A 196 2.91 3.20 15.65
N CYS A 197 3.45 2.17 14.99
CA CYS A 197 3.51 0.84 15.58
C CYS A 197 4.56 0.83 16.70
N GLN A 198 4.23 0.30 17.88
CA GLN A 198 5.24 -0.03 18.87
C GLN A 198 6.03 -1.24 18.36
N LEU A 199 7.35 -1.08 18.25
CA LEU A 199 8.29 -2.05 17.68
C LEU A 199 8.63 -3.22 18.63
N LYS A 200 7.63 -3.76 19.35
CA LYS A 200 7.86 -4.78 20.38
C LYS A 200 7.64 -6.18 19.83
N GLY A 201 8.72 -6.94 19.73
CA GLY A 201 8.69 -8.39 19.49
C GLY A 201 8.40 -8.81 18.05
N GLN A 202 8.53 -7.92 17.07
CA GLN A 202 8.41 -8.28 15.65
C GLN A 202 9.78 -8.48 15.02
N GLU A 203 9.82 -9.32 13.99
CA GLU A 203 11.01 -9.48 13.15
C GLU A 203 11.36 -8.16 12.47
N ALA A 204 12.66 -7.89 12.31
CA ALA A 204 13.19 -6.65 11.75
C ALA A 204 12.57 -6.31 10.37
N LEU A 205 12.41 -7.32 9.49
CA LEU A 205 11.80 -7.14 8.17
C LEU A 205 10.32 -6.75 8.26
N SER A 206 9.56 -7.35 9.20
CA SER A 206 8.15 -7.01 9.42
C SER A 206 7.98 -5.57 9.92
N GLU A 207 8.90 -5.10 10.76
CA GLU A 207 8.93 -3.71 11.20
C GLU A 207 9.24 -2.77 10.05
N LEU A 208 10.32 -3.06 9.29
CA LEU A 208 10.75 -2.28 8.14
C LEU A 208 9.65 -2.17 7.08
N LYS A 209 8.87 -3.23 6.83
CA LYS A 209 7.69 -3.18 5.94
C LYS A 209 6.62 -2.19 6.42
N LYS A 210 6.43 -2.04 7.74
CA LYS A 210 5.32 -1.28 8.33
C LYS A 210 5.61 0.21 8.51
N ILE A 211 6.87 0.63 8.70
CA ILE A 211 7.21 2.03 9.01
C ILE A 211 6.75 2.99 7.91
N TRP A 212 6.74 2.53 6.66
CA TRP A 212 6.44 3.34 5.48
C TRP A 212 4.96 3.75 5.36
N ASN A 213 4.04 3.20 6.15
CA ASN A 213 2.62 3.57 6.08
C ASN A 213 2.13 4.32 7.32
N VAL A 214 3.02 4.79 8.18
CA VAL A 214 2.61 5.58 9.35
C VAL A 214 1.97 6.89 8.89
N GLY A 215 0.78 7.18 9.39
CA GLY A 215 -0.04 8.32 8.98
C GLY A 215 -0.95 8.03 7.78
N ARG A 216 -0.82 6.87 7.12
CA ARG A 216 -1.61 6.56 5.92
C ARG A 216 -3.08 6.29 6.26
N PRO A 217 -4.04 6.96 5.59
CA PRO A 217 -5.45 6.66 5.74
C PRO A 217 -5.81 5.30 5.12
N TYR A 218 -6.63 4.52 5.81
CA TYR A 218 -7.16 3.24 5.34
C TYR A 218 -8.63 3.06 5.70
N LEU A 219 -9.29 2.18 4.96
CA LEU A 219 -10.66 1.76 5.18
C LEU A 219 -10.69 0.45 5.96
N LYS A 220 -11.50 0.41 7.02
CA LYS A 220 -11.77 -0.79 7.83
C LYS A 220 -13.26 -1.11 7.84
N CYS A 221 -13.62 -2.38 7.78
CA CYS A 221 -15.01 -2.81 7.98
C CYS A 221 -15.45 -2.62 9.43
N ARG A 222 -16.75 -2.42 9.63
CA ARG A 222 -17.36 -2.23 10.96
C ARG A 222 -18.05 -3.50 11.49
N CYS A 223 -17.74 -4.69 10.94
CA CYS A 223 -18.36 -5.97 11.37
C CYS A 223 -18.35 -6.12 12.90
N VAL A 224 -17.17 -5.97 13.51
CA VAL A 224 -17.00 -6.11 14.97
C VAL A 224 -17.76 -5.04 15.76
N GLU A 225 -17.76 -3.78 15.31
CA GLU A 225 -18.51 -2.70 15.97
C GLU A 225 -20.03 -2.91 15.91
N MET A 226 -20.50 -3.62 14.89
CA MET A 226 -21.90 -3.98 14.69
C MET A 226 -22.28 -5.30 15.40
N GLY A 227 -21.38 -5.90 16.17
CA GLY A 227 -21.62 -7.19 16.84
C GLY A 227 -21.60 -8.41 15.90
N LEU A 228 -21.09 -8.25 14.68
CA LEU A 228 -20.92 -9.32 13.71
C LEU A 228 -19.54 -9.98 13.88
N THR A 229 -19.40 -11.20 13.35
CA THR A 229 -18.13 -11.93 13.33
C THR A 229 -17.03 -11.11 12.64
N ASP A 230 -15.81 -11.16 13.17
CA ASP A 230 -14.68 -10.51 12.52
C ASP A 230 -14.49 -11.07 11.11
N CYS A 231 -14.64 -10.19 10.14
CA CYS A 231 -14.51 -10.49 8.73
C CYS A 231 -13.08 -10.92 8.38
N LYS A 232 -12.08 -10.68 9.27
CA LYS A 232 -10.65 -10.99 9.08
C LYS A 232 -10.05 -10.43 7.78
N THR A 233 -10.76 -9.52 7.13
CA THR A 233 -10.35 -8.94 5.86
C THR A 233 -9.24 -7.92 6.10
N ASN A 234 -8.20 -8.00 5.29
CA ASN A 234 -7.11 -7.03 5.31
C ASN A 234 -7.62 -5.61 5.07
N ILE A 235 -6.98 -4.61 5.71
CA ILE A 235 -7.24 -3.19 5.46
C ILE A 235 -7.03 -2.84 3.97
N THR A 236 -7.63 -1.76 3.51
CA THR A 236 -7.42 -1.22 2.16
C THR A 236 -7.07 0.25 2.25
N TRP A 237 -5.96 0.68 1.64
CA TRP A 237 -5.51 2.07 1.72
C TRP A 237 -6.46 3.00 0.96
N PHE A 238 -6.79 4.15 1.56
CA PHE A 238 -7.80 5.05 1.01
C PHE A 238 -7.36 5.65 -0.34
N ASP A 239 -6.09 6.01 -0.50
CA ASP A 239 -5.56 6.56 -1.74
C ASP A 239 -5.67 5.56 -2.91
N GLN A 240 -5.47 4.26 -2.63
CA GLN A 240 -5.63 3.20 -3.62
C GLN A 240 -7.09 2.99 -4.00
N VAL A 241 -8.01 3.02 -3.03
CA VAL A 241 -9.46 3.01 -3.30
C VAL A 241 -9.88 4.23 -4.10
N LEU A 242 -9.36 5.41 -3.77
CA LEU A 242 -9.64 6.64 -4.50
C LEU A 242 -9.19 6.53 -5.96
N TRP A 243 -7.98 6.01 -6.22
CA TRP A 243 -7.49 5.77 -7.58
C TRP A 243 -8.44 4.87 -8.38
N TYR A 244 -8.78 3.70 -7.83
CA TYR A 244 -9.70 2.77 -8.49
C TYR A 244 -11.05 3.42 -8.80
N LEU A 245 -11.61 4.19 -7.87
CA LEU A 245 -12.90 4.84 -8.06
C LEU A 245 -12.85 6.03 -9.03
N LEU A 246 -11.69 6.68 -9.18
CA LEU A 246 -11.50 7.71 -10.21
C LEU A 246 -11.56 7.11 -11.62
N ALA A 247 -11.09 5.87 -11.80
CA ALA A 247 -11.21 5.11 -13.04
C ALA A 247 -12.62 4.50 -13.22
N ASN A 248 -13.28 4.09 -12.13
CA ASN A 248 -14.54 3.33 -12.16
C ASN A 248 -15.68 4.08 -11.43
N LEU A 249 -16.10 5.22 -11.98
CA LEU A 249 -17.04 6.14 -11.32
C LEU A 249 -18.47 5.60 -11.17
N GLU A 250 -18.85 4.61 -11.99
CA GLU A 250 -20.15 3.94 -11.95
C GLU A 250 -20.44 3.24 -10.61
N TYR A 251 -19.41 2.84 -9.85
CA TYR A 251 -19.59 2.26 -8.53
C TYR A 251 -20.11 3.26 -7.50
N LEU A 252 -19.73 4.54 -7.61
CA LEU A 252 -20.17 5.59 -6.69
C LEU A 252 -21.45 6.28 -7.16
N PHE A 253 -21.61 6.44 -8.48
CA PHE A 253 -22.70 7.21 -9.06
C PHE A 253 -23.45 6.44 -10.15
N PRO A 254 -24.02 5.26 -9.85
CA PRO A 254 -24.75 4.47 -10.84
C PRO A 254 -25.92 5.23 -11.51
N PRO A 255 -26.71 6.08 -10.80
CA PRO A 255 -27.82 6.81 -11.43
C PRO A 255 -27.39 7.95 -12.37
N ALA A 256 -26.11 8.33 -12.38
CA ALA A 256 -25.68 9.47 -13.17
C ALA A 256 -25.67 9.11 -14.68
N PRO A 257 -26.34 9.90 -15.54
CA PRO A 257 -26.63 9.52 -16.93
C PRO A 257 -25.43 9.60 -17.87
N SER A 258 -24.32 10.21 -17.45
CA SER A 258 -23.13 10.38 -18.29
C SER A 258 -21.84 10.43 -17.48
N LEU A 259 -20.71 10.15 -18.14
CA LEU A 259 -19.39 10.29 -17.54
C LEU A 259 -19.13 11.72 -17.04
N ARG A 260 -19.61 12.75 -17.75
CA ARG A 260 -19.47 14.15 -17.32
C ARG A 260 -20.23 14.41 -16.02
N ALA A 261 -21.45 13.88 -15.88
CA ALA A 261 -22.23 13.97 -14.65
C ALA A 261 -21.53 13.25 -13.49
N ARG A 262 -20.98 12.05 -13.73
CA ARG A 262 -20.20 11.29 -12.74
C ARG A 262 -18.95 12.04 -12.28
N LYS A 263 -18.15 12.58 -13.21
CA LYS A 263 -16.96 13.40 -12.88
C LYS A 263 -17.32 14.63 -12.05
N ARG A 264 -18.43 15.31 -12.38
CA ARG A 264 -18.93 16.47 -11.59
C ARG A 264 -19.37 16.05 -10.18
N ALA A 265 -20.10 14.94 -10.07
CA ALA A 265 -20.53 14.38 -8.78
C ALA A 265 -19.33 14.01 -7.92
N MET A 266 -18.35 13.30 -8.48
CA MET A 266 -17.09 12.93 -7.81
C MET A 266 -16.33 14.16 -7.30
N ARG A 267 -16.17 15.19 -8.13
CA ARG A 267 -15.52 16.44 -7.72
C ARG A 267 -16.25 17.10 -6.56
N ASN A 268 -17.59 17.18 -6.62
CA ASN A 268 -18.38 17.71 -5.52
C ASN A 268 -18.22 16.88 -4.24
N PHE A 269 -18.16 15.56 -4.38
CA PHE A 269 -17.97 14.63 -3.27
C PHE A 269 -16.64 14.85 -2.55
N MET A 270 -15.53 14.99 -3.31
CA MET A 270 -14.20 15.30 -2.75
C MET A 270 -14.12 16.68 -2.09
N LYS A 271 -14.84 17.67 -2.62
CA LYS A 271 -14.96 19.02 -2.01
C LYS A 271 -15.75 19.04 -0.70
N THR A 272 -16.66 18.08 -0.52
CA THR A 272 -17.64 18.11 0.57
C THR A 272 -17.51 16.88 1.46
N THR A 273 -18.25 15.81 1.14
CA THR A 273 -18.36 14.57 1.91
C THR A 273 -17.00 13.93 2.21
N TRP A 274 -16.08 13.94 1.25
CA TRP A 274 -14.74 13.36 1.36
C TRP A 274 -13.64 14.38 1.65
N ARG A 275 -14.01 15.60 2.06
CA ARG A 275 -13.03 16.64 2.40
C ARG A 275 -11.99 16.14 3.41
N VAL A 276 -12.45 15.48 4.46
CA VAL A 276 -11.62 14.92 5.53
C VAL A 276 -10.65 13.85 5.01
N PRO A 277 -11.11 12.75 4.37
CA PRO A 277 -10.21 11.77 3.77
C PRO A 277 -9.17 12.38 2.83
N ILE A 278 -9.57 13.38 2.03
CA ILE A 278 -8.65 14.06 1.10
C ILE A 278 -7.58 14.85 1.85
N LEU A 279 -7.95 15.68 2.83
CA LEU A 279 -6.99 16.44 3.63
C LEU A 279 -6.02 15.50 4.38
N THR A 280 -6.52 14.41 4.95
CA THR A 280 -5.67 13.39 5.58
C THR A 280 -4.73 12.71 4.58
N SER A 281 -5.17 12.49 3.33
CA SER A 281 -4.31 11.94 2.28
C SER A 281 -3.20 12.92 1.87
N VAL A 282 -3.48 14.22 1.85
CA VAL A 282 -2.48 15.26 1.61
C VAL A 282 -1.45 15.32 2.73
N VAL A 283 -1.88 15.30 4.00
CA VAL A 283 -0.96 15.19 5.16
C VAL A 283 -0.04 13.98 5.00
N PHE A 284 -0.60 12.82 4.63
CA PHE A 284 0.21 11.62 4.42
C PHE A 284 1.16 11.73 3.22
N ALA A 285 0.75 12.38 2.13
CA ALA A 285 1.61 12.60 0.97
C ALA A 285 2.83 13.47 1.32
N GLU A 286 2.65 14.51 2.15
CA GLU A 286 3.75 15.31 2.68
C GLU A 286 4.67 14.50 3.61
N MET A 287 4.09 13.72 4.52
CA MET A 287 4.85 12.79 5.37
C MET A 287 5.66 11.80 4.51
N ARG A 288 5.05 11.26 3.45
CA ARG A 288 5.70 10.34 2.51
C ARG A 288 6.87 10.99 1.79
N HIS A 289 6.72 12.23 1.34
CA HIS A 289 7.82 12.96 0.69
C HIS A 289 9.05 13.08 1.60
N ILE A 290 8.83 13.38 2.88
CA ILE A 290 9.89 13.40 3.90
C ILE A 290 10.51 12.00 4.07
N MET A 291 9.68 10.95 4.18
CA MET A 291 10.17 9.55 4.29
C MET A 291 11.01 9.15 3.07
N GLN A 292 10.60 9.53 1.86
CA GLN A 292 11.33 9.24 0.63
C GLN A 292 12.66 9.98 0.55
N LYS A 293 12.72 11.26 0.97
CA LYS A 293 13.98 12.01 1.09
C LYS A 293 14.95 11.34 2.07
N MET A 294 14.45 10.92 3.24
CA MET A 294 15.24 10.18 4.21
C MET A 294 15.76 8.85 3.64
N ALA A 295 14.89 8.11 2.93
CA ALA A 295 15.27 6.85 2.32
C ALA A 295 16.37 7.04 1.27
N LYS A 296 16.24 8.03 0.38
CA LYS A 296 17.27 8.38 -0.61
C LYS A 296 18.60 8.74 0.06
N SER A 297 18.59 9.57 1.09
CA SER A 297 19.80 9.93 1.84
C SER A 297 20.54 8.72 2.45
N VAL A 298 19.79 7.71 2.93
CA VAL A 298 20.39 6.46 3.42
C VAL A 298 20.97 5.62 2.28
N LEU A 299 20.34 5.62 1.11
CA LEU A 299 20.87 4.93 -0.06
C LEU A 299 22.15 5.60 -0.57
N ASP A 300 22.18 6.93 -0.61
CA ASP A 300 23.34 7.72 -1.05
C ASP A 300 24.51 7.55 -0.07
N ASN A 301 24.24 7.45 1.23
CA ASN A 301 25.24 7.21 2.24
C ASN A 301 24.70 6.33 3.40
N PRO A 302 24.94 5.02 3.36
CA PRO A 302 24.49 4.09 4.40
C PRO A 302 25.12 4.30 5.79
N ALA A 303 26.11 5.20 5.92
CA ALA A 303 26.71 5.58 7.19
C ALA A 303 26.04 6.80 7.85
N ARG A 304 25.00 7.39 7.22
CA ARG A 304 24.18 8.47 7.81
C ARG A 304 23.62 8.04 9.17
N ARG A 305 23.57 8.99 10.10
CA ARG A 305 23.01 8.78 11.44
C ARG A 305 21.63 9.42 11.54
N GLN A 306 20.90 9.14 12.63
CA GLN A 306 19.57 9.70 12.87
C GLN A 306 19.57 11.24 12.83
N GLU A 307 20.65 11.87 13.30
CA GLU A 307 20.78 13.33 13.39
C GLU A 307 21.11 13.97 12.05
N THR A 308 21.74 13.23 11.13
CA THR A 308 22.30 13.77 9.88
C THR A 308 21.64 13.21 8.63
N ILE A 309 20.57 12.42 8.76
CA ILE A 309 19.89 11.80 7.60
C ILE A 309 19.23 12.82 6.67
N LEU A 310 18.86 14.01 7.15
CA LEU A 310 18.46 15.13 6.30
C LEU A 310 19.39 16.32 6.57
N ASP A 311 19.79 17.02 5.52
CA ASP A 311 20.69 18.17 5.64
C ASP A 311 19.96 19.43 6.14
N ASP A 312 18.63 19.50 5.97
CA ASP A 312 17.81 20.59 6.49
C ASP A 312 17.55 20.42 8.00
N GLN A 313 18.34 21.16 8.79
CA GLN A 313 18.24 21.16 10.24
C GLN A 313 16.88 21.68 10.74
N ALA A 314 16.23 22.60 10.03
CA ALA A 314 14.95 23.16 10.44
C ALA A 314 13.85 22.09 10.40
N ILE A 315 13.80 21.29 9.32
CA ILE A 315 12.91 20.13 9.23
C ILE A 315 13.25 19.10 10.32
N MET A 316 14.53 18.84 10.56
CA MET A 316 14.98 17.89 11.58
C MET A 316 14.67 18.32 13.02
N THR A 317 14.33 19.58 13.28
CA THR A 317 13.82 19.99 14.61
C THR A 317 12.37 19.56 14.86
N ARG A 318 11.60 19.30 13.79
CA ARG A 318 10.18 18.97 13.87
C ARG A 318 9.95 17.54 14.37
N LYS A 319 8.79 17.31 14.98
CA LYS A 319 8.49 16.08 15.73
C LYS A 319 8.42 14.83 14.83
N PHE A 320 7.72 14.93 13.70
CA PHE A 320 7.56 13.80 12.78
C PHE A 320 8.88 13.35 12.17
N PRO A 321 9.69 14.23 11.53
CA PRO A 321 10.99 13.85 11.00
C PRO A 321 11.85 13.12 12.04
N ARG A 322 12.05 13.70 13.23
CA ARG A 322 12.83 13.06 14.32
C ARG A 322 12.35 11.67 14.70
N LYS A 323 11.03 11.49 14.77
CA LYS A 323 10.46 10.18 15.09
C LYS A 323 10.68 9.20 13.94
N MET A 324 10.54 9.66 12.71
CA MET A 324 10.74 8.84 11.52
C MET A 324 12.21 8.44 11.36
N THR A 325 13.18 9.31 11.65
CA THR A 325 14.61 8.95 11.59
C THR A 325 14.94 7.85 12.60
N ALA A 326 14.38 7.90 13.81
CA ALA A 326 14.52 6.85 14.81
C ALA A 326 13.88 5.51 14.38
N LEU A 327 12.85 5.55 13.52
CA LEU A 327 12.22 4.36 12.95
C LEU A 327 13.00 3.78 11.77
N ILE A 328 13.54 4.62 10.88
CA ILE A 328 14.30 4.19 9.70
C ILE A 328 15.70 3.68 10.11
N LEU A 329 16.31 4.32 11.11
CA LEU A 329 17.65 4.04 11.59
C LEU A 329 17.66 3.60 13.07
N PRO A 330 16.99 2.51 13.45
CA PRO A 330 16.85 2.13 14.85
C PRO A 330 18.16 1.61 15.45
N TYR A 331 18.57 2.18 16.59
CA TYR A 331 19.80 1.79 17.30
C TYR A 331 19.89 0.29 17.62
N LYS A 332 18.76 -0.38 17.83
CA LYS A 332 18.70 -1.82 18.14
C LYS A 332 19.17 -2.71 16.99
N TYR A 333 19.06 -2.25 15.75
CA TYR A 333 19.39 -3.04 14.56
C TYR A 333 20.68 -2.56 13.88
N ILE A 334 20.98 -1.26 13.97
CA ILE A 334 22.21 -0.71 13.42
C ILE A 334 23.38 -1.23 14.25
N ARG A 335 24.05 -2.25 13.71
CA ARG A 335 25.33 -2.71 14.22
C ARG A 335 26.29 -1.52 14.21
N SER A 336 26.81 -1.15 15.37
CA SER A 336 27.85 -0.12 15.44
C SER A 336 29.01 -0.48 14.48
N PRO A 337 29.70 0.50 13.88
CA PRO A 337 30.79 0.23 12.94
C PRO A 337 31.83 -0.75 13.51
N LYS A 338 32.12 -0.65 14.82
CA LYS A 338 33.02 -1.57 15.55
C LYS A 338 32.54 -3.03 15.49
N LYS A 339 31.24 -3.27 15.53
CA LYS A 339 30.65 -4.60 15.46
C LYS A 339 30.58 -5.12 14.01
N ARG A 340 30.49 -4.25 13.01
CA ARG A 340 30.61 -4.64 11.58
C ARG A 340 32.01 -5.16 11.24
N GLN A 341 33.07 -4.51 11.74
CA GLN A 341 34.44 -4.99 11.55
C GLN A 341 34.70 -6.35 12.20
N GLN A 342 34.08 -6.63 13.34
CA GLN A 342 34.32 -7.88 14.07
C GLN A 342 33.70 -9.11 13.38
N VAL A 343 32.53 -8.97 12.73
CA VAL A 343 31.87 -10.08 12.03
C VAL A 343 32.62 -10.47 10.75
N CYS A 344 33.18 -9.51 10.02
CA CYS A 344 34.00 -9.79 8.83
C CYS A 344 35.24 -10.65 9.16
N ASN A 345 35.78 -10.50 10.38
CA ASN A 345 36.91 -11.31 10.86
C ASN A 345 36.49 -12.70 11.38
N ASP A 346 35.28 -12.86 11.91
CA ASP A 346 34.79 -14.15 12.41
C ASP A 346 34.29 -15.08 11.29
N ASP A 347 33.70 -14.53 10.22
CA ASP A 347 33.27 -15.33 9.07
C ASP A 347 34.47 -15.89 8.28
N GLN A 348 35.64 -15.24 8.31
CA GLN A 348 36.87 -15.79 7.75
C GLN A 348 37.43 -16.99 8.53
N ARG A 349 37.03 -17.20 9.79
CA ARG A 349 37.52 -18.31 10.62
C ARG A 349 36.69 -19.59 10.55
N ARG A 350 35.57 -19.62 9.82
CA ARG A 350 34.63 -20.76 9.82
C ARG A 350 34.59 -21.60 8.54
N THR A 351 35.52 -21.46 7.60
CA THR A 351 35.60 -22.31 6.38
C THR A 351 36.28 -23.67 6.59
N LYS A 352 36.01 -24.37 7.70
CA LYS A 352 36.49 -25.75 7.89
C LYS A 352 35.56 -26.61 8.75
N ARG A 353 34.39 -26.97 8.22
CA ARG A 353 33.73 -28.26 8.50
C ARG A 353 32.65 -28.52 7.46
N LYS A 354 32.95 -29.44 6.54
CA LYS A 354 31.97 -30.16 5.74
C LYS A 354 31.24 -31.09 6.69
N ASP A 355 29.94 -30.94 6.84
CA ASP A 355 29.08 -32.03 7.30
C ASP A 355 27.93 -32.19 6.31
N ASN A 356 27.91 -33.38 5.71
CA ASN A 356 26.84 -33.88 4.86
C ASN A 356 25.62 -34.19 5.74
N THR A 357 24.48 -33.58 5.46
CA THR A 357 23.20 -34.10 5.96
C THR A 357 22.21 -34.29 4.83
N ILE A 358 21.97 -35.59 4.63
CA ILE A 358 20.98 -36.29 3.84
C ILE A 358 19.58 -35.65 3.95
N LEU A 359 18.97 -35.43 2.78
CA LEU A 359 17.53 -35.20 2.59
C LEU A 359 16.74 -36.35 3.23
N SER A 360 15.85 -36.05 4.16
CA SER A 360 14.77 -36.95 4.56
C SER A 360 13.45 -36.42 4.03
N TYR A 361 12.89 -37.13 3.05
CA TYR A 361 11.54 -36.88 2.54
C TYR A 361 10.51 -37.40 3.53
N TYR A 362 9.58 -36.53 3.93
CA TYR A 362 8.43 -36.91 4.72
C TYR A 362 7.34 -37.47 3.79
N VAL A 363 7.04 -38.76 3.87
CA VAL A 363 5.91 -39.41 3.17
C VAL A 363 4.69 -39.38 4.10
N ARG A 364 3.57 -38.84 3.60
CA ARG A 364 2.29 -38.77 4.31
C ARG A 364 1.59 -40.14 4.26
N PRO A 365 1.08 -40.70 5.38
CA PRO A 365 0.30 -41.94 5.32
C PRO A 365 -1.09 -41.70 4.75
N GLU A 366 -1.51 -42.56 3.81
CA GLU A 366 -2.89 -42.64 3.34
C GLU A 366 -3.81 -43.17 4.45
N VAL A 367 -4.90 -42.47 4.71
CA VAL A 367 -5.96 -42.96 5.61
C VAL A 367 -6.99 -43.69 4.76
N ALA A 368 -7.13 -44.98 5.05
CA ALA A 368 -8.02 -45.91 4.38
C ALA A 368 -9.50 -45.52 4.46
N ALA A 369 -10.18 -45.81 3.35
CA ALA A 369 -11.62 -45.81 3.21
C ALA A 369 -12.30 -46.78 4.18
N ASN A 370 -13.49 -46.42 4.67
CA ASN A 370 -14.48 -47.39 5.08
C ASN A 370 -15.86 -47.02 4.51
N LYS A 371 -16.36 -47.93 3.67
CA LYS A 371 -17.75 -48.07 3.23
C LYS A 371 -18.55 -48.81 4.30
N ALA A 372 -19.80 -48.38 4.53
CA ALA A 372 -20.98 -49.22 4.75
C ALA A 372 -22.21 -48.30 4.69
N ASN A 373 -22.96 -48.27 3.59
CA ASN A 373 -24.17 -49.09 3.34
C ASN A 373 -25.19 -49.05 4.50
N ASN A 374 -26.33 -48.37 4.27
CA ASN A 374 -27.60 -49.10 4.15
C ASN A 374 -28.68 -48.30 3.45
N ALA A 375 -29.36 -49.01 2.56
CA ALA A 375 -30.50 -48.59 1.77
C ALA A 375 -31.79 -48.60 2.58
N SER A 376 -32.75 -47.78 2.18
CA SER A 376 -34.14 -48.23 2.00
C SER A 376 -34.91 -47.27 1.12
N ALA A 377 -35.57 -47.87 0.13
CA ALA A 377 -36.39 -47.25 -0.88
C ALA A 377 -37.73 -46.76 -0.32
N SER A 378 -38.33 -45.77 -1.00
CA SER A 378 -39.77 -45.74 -1.31
C SER A 378 -40.05 -44.73 -2.41
N GLN A 379 -41.04 -45.07 -3.21
CA GLN A 379 -41.40 -44.58 -4.54
C GLN A 379 -42.36 -43.38 -4.47
N THR A 380 -42.19 -42.43 -5.42
CA THR A 380 -43.17 -41.65 -6.26
C THR A 380 -44.47 -41.06 -5.66
N PRO A 381 -45.23 -40.15 -6.34
CA PRO A 381 -45.01 -39.45 -7.64
C PRO A 381 -45.32 -37.92 -7.62
N GLU A 382 -45.06 -37.30 -8.77
CA GLU A 382 -45.79 -36.19 -9.46
C GLU A 382 -46.77 -35.30 -8.69
N SER A 383 -46.62 -33.98 -8.85
CA SER A 383 -47.72 -33.13 -9.32
C SER A 383 -47.21 -31.81 -9.91
N ASP A 384 -47.68 -31.56 -11.12
CA ASP A 384 -47.69 -30.29 -11.82
C ASP A 384 -48.51 -29.23 -11.06
N ALA A 385 -48.03 -27.99 -11.04
CA ALA A 385 -48.90 -26.82 -10.87
C ALA A 385 -48.27 -25.56 -11.50
N GLU A 386 -48.99 -25.06 -12.49
CA GLU A 386 -48.80 -23.83 -13.25
C GLU A 386 -48.78 -22.52 -12.43
N PRO A 387 -48.34 -21.41 -13.04
CA PRO A 387 -48.19 -20.11 -12.40
C PRO A 387 -49.52 -19.33 -12.39
N SER A 388 -49.72 -18.49 -11.36
CA SER A 388 -50.78 -17.47 -11.37
C SER A 388 -50.22 -16.05 -11.24
N PRO A 389 -50.85 -15.04 -11.87
CA PRO A 389 -50.31 -13.70 -12.03
C PRO A 389 -50.86 -12.67 -11.02
N ILE A 390 -50.04 -11.63 -10.80
CA ILE A 390 -50.28 -10.21 -10.46
C ILE A 390 -51.65 -9.82 -9.84
N PRO A 391 -51.66 -8.88 -8.86
CA PRO A 391 -52.19 -7.57 -9.23
C PRO A 391 -51.37 -6.37 -8.76
N ALA A 392 -51.38 -5.36 -9.62
CA ALA A 392 -50.88 -4.02 -9.42
C ALA A 392 -51.58 -3.33 -8.23
N CYS A 393 -50.81 -2.59 -7.44
CA CYS A 393 -51.36 -1.54 -6.58
C CYS A 393 -50.86 -0.18 -7.07
N ASN A 394 -51.85 0.60 -7.48
CA ASN A 394 -51.80 1.97 -7.91
C ASN A 394 -51.32 2.92 -6.80
N LEU A 395 -50.63 3.98 -7.24
CA LEU A 395 -50.49 5.27 -6.56
C LEU A 395 -51.88 5.83 -6.19
N PRO A 396 -51.96 6.74 -5.18
CA PRO A 396 -51.99 8.15 -5.57
C PRO A 396 -51.36 9.15 -4.58
N LEU A 397 -50.98 10.29 -5.17
CA LEU A 397 -51.05 11.68 -4.67
C LEU A 397 -50.26 12.06 -3.40
N GLU A 398 -49.26 12.93 -3.56
CA GLU A 398 -49.33 14.39 -3.30
C GLU A 398 -49.31 14.75 -1.82
N CYS A 399 -48.20 15.36 -1.39
CA CYS A 399 -48.20 16.56 -0.54
C CYS A 399 -46.76 17.06 -0.34
N THR A 400 -46.35 18.05 -1.15
CA THR A 400 -45.51 19.16 -0.68
C THR A 400 -46.39 20.12 0.13
N PRO A 401 -45.85 20.78 1.18
CA PRO A 401 -45.33 22.12 0.90
C PRO A 401 -44.04 22.50 1.64
N GLN A 402 -43.49 23.57 1.07
CA GLN A 402 -42.43 24.46 1.49
C GLN A 402 -42.40 24.84 2.98
N SER A 403 -41.20 25.07 3.52
CA SER A 403 -40.85 26.29 4.28
C SER A 403 -39.33 26.38 4.42
N THR A 404 -38.69 27.35 3.78
CA THR A 404 -38.44 28.74 4.22
C THR A 404 -37.17 28.85 5.05
N ILE A 405 -36.17 29.41 4.37
CA ILE A 405 -34.91 29.91 4.92
C ILE A 405 -35.21 31.21 5.67
N THR A 406 -34.69 31.34 6.89
CA THR A 406 -34.53 32.64 7.55
C THR A 406 -33.09 32.78 8.00
N THR A 407 -32.42 33.75 7.40
CA THR A 407 -31.14 34.31 7.81
C THR A 407 -31.31 35.13 9.09
N GLN A 408 -30.44 34.92 10.08
CA GLN A 408 -30.07 35.98 11.01
C GLN A 408 -28.56 36.04 11.15
N VAL A 409 -28.06 37.24 10.83
CA VAL A 409 -26.75 37.76 11.15
C VAL A 409 -26.86 38.33 12.56
N GLU A 410 -25.97 37.96 13.47
CA GLU A 410 -25.51 38.90 14.50
C GLU A 410 -24.15 38.49 15.07
N THR A 411 -23.23 39.42 14.91
CA THR A 411 -21.96 39.59 15.61
C THR A 411 -22.14 39.66 17.12
N THR A 412 -21.23 39.07 17.90
CA THR A 412 -20.45 39.76 18.94
C THR A 412 -19.45 38.83 19.64
N SER A 413 -18.43 39.49 20.16
CA SER A 413 -17.21 39.05 20.81
C SER A 413 -17.36 38.27 22.13
N SER A 414 -16.33 37.45 22.40
CA SER A 414 -15.46 37.56 23.60
C SER A 414 -15.28 36.28 24.42
N THR A 415 -14.01 36.13 24.82
CA THR A 415 -13.33 35.29 25.80
C THR A 415 -14.17 34.54 26.86
N VAL A 416 -13.77 33.29 27.15
CA VAL A 416 -13.13 32.87 28.43
C VAL A 416 -12.99 31.34 28.49
N SER A 417 -11.79 30.93 28.85
CA SER A 417 -11.28 29.60 29.13
C SER A 417 -12.08 28.82 30.19
N ARG A 418 -12.24 27.50 30.01
CA ARG A 418 -12.26 26.52 31.12
C ARG A 418 -11.89 25.10 30.65
N PRO A 419 -11.08 24.35 31.42
CA PRO A 419 -10.60 23.02 31.03
C PRO A 419 -11.57 21.90 31.42
N ILE A 420 -11.75 20.92 30.53
CA ILE A 420 -12.52 19.70 30.80
C ILE A 420 -11.65 18.68 31.55
N ARG A 421 -12.18 18.26 32.70
CA ARG A 421 -11.68 17.22 33.61
C ARG A 421 -11.28 15.93 32.91
N ARG A 422 -10.13 15.39 33.31
CA ARG A 422 -9.72 13.99 33.09
C ARG A 422 -10.43 13.09 34.11
N SER A 423 -11.00 11.97 33.64
CA SER A 423 -11.44 10.85 34.50
C SER A 423 -10.26 9.90 34.76
N PRO A 424 -10.16 9.28 35.96
CA PRO A 424 -8.92 8.67 36.44
C PRO A 424 -8.75 7.20 36.03
N ARG A 425 -7.48 6.85 35.96
CA ARG A 425 -6.88 5.55 35.66
C ARG A 425 -6.96 4.66 36.90
N THR A 426 -7.54 3.48 36.76
CA THR A 426 -7.52 2.39 37.75
C THR A 426 -6.07 2.00 38.08
N GLN A 427 -5.70 2.08 39.36
CA GLN A 427 -4.48 1.52 39.91
C GLN A 427 -4.80 0.21 40.62
N THR A 428 -4.09 -0.83 40.23
CA THR A 428 -4.09 -2.17 40.82
C THR A 428 -3.35 -2.14 42.15
N ILE A 429 -4.04 -2.43 43.25
CA ILE A 429 -3.44 -2.63 44.58
C ILE A 429 -2.87 -4.06 44.64
N LYS A 430 -1.56 -4.17 44.88
CA LYS A 430 -0.91 -5.41 45.30
C LYS A 430 -1.09 -5.58 46.80
N SER A 431 -1.68 -6.72 47.18
CA SER A 431 -1.74 -7.25 48.53
C SER A 431 -0.35 -7.63 49.05
N LEU A 432 -0.01 -7.21 50.26
CA LEU A 432 1.09 -7.78 51.05
C LEU A 432 0.79 -7.59 52.56
N PHE A 433 1.01 -8.67 53.30
CA PHE A 433 0.96 -8.88 54.76
C PHE A 433 -0.45 -9.04 55.36
N GLY A 434 -0.76 -10.07 56.16
CA GLY A 434 0.09 -11.00 56.90
C GLY A 434 0.13 -10.63 58.38
N LYS A 435 -0.91 -11.02 59.13
CA LYS A 435 -0.92 -11.58 60.48
C LYS A 435 -2.35 -11.78 60.94
#